data_AF-A0ABD0P5Q3-F1
#
_entry.id   AF-A0ABD0P5Q3-F1
#
_cell.length_a   1.000
_cell.length_b   1.000
_cell.length_c   1.000
_cell.angle_alpha   90.00
_cell.angle_beta   90.00
_cell.angle_gamma   90.00
#
_symmetry.space_group_name_H-M   'P 1'
#
loop_
_entity.id
_entity.type
_entity.pdbx_description
1 polymer ?
#
loop_
_entity_poly.entity_id
_entity_poly.type
_entity_poly.pdbx_seq_one_letter_code
_entity_poly.pdbx_strand_id
1 'polypeptide(L)' 'TGLGGTDMALALNRYICVAVLPLLSKYSSLLCDSTSLRIGLVDGLLQGVYSLSKASGLTKAQRDTIQDCLLAVCG' A
#
# COMPACT_ATOMS: atom_id res chain seq x y z
N THR A 1 10.18 -0.59 27.62
CA THR A 1 10.85 -0.32 26.32
C THR A 1 9.81 -0.44 25.23
N GLY A 2 9.18 0.65 24.76
CA GLY A 2 7.99 0.47 23.90
C GLY A 2 7.46 1.66 23.11
N LEU A 3 8.17 2.79 23.08
CA LEU A 3 7.73 3.96 22.31
C LEU A 3 8.45 4.04 20.95
N GLY A 4 9.76 3.73 20.91
CA GLY A 4 10.53 3.78 19.66
C GLY A 4 10.06 2.85 18.54
N GLY A 5 9.39 1.73 18.86
CA GLY A 5 8.81 0.85 17.86
C GLY A 5 7.51 1.41 17.26
N THR A 6 6.73 2.14 18.06
CA THR A 6 5.43 2.71 17.66
C THR A 6 5.60 3.95 16.80
N ASP A 7 6.54 4.83 17.14
CA ASP A 7 6.88 6.01 16.35
C ASP A 7 7.51 5.63 15.00
N MET A 8 8.38 4.63 14.99
CA MET A 8 8.98 4.09 13.77
C MET A 8 7.94 3.39 12.88
N ALA A 9 7.04 2.60 13.46
CA ALA A 9 5.94 1.97 12.73
C ALA A 9 4.98 3.02 12.13
N LEU A 10 4.68 4.10 12.86
CA LEU A 10 3.86 5.21 12.35
C LEU A 10 4.56 5.97 11.22
N ALA A 11 5.86 6.24 11.35
CA ALA A 11 6.65 6.88 10.30
C ALA A 11 6.68 6.03 9.01
N LEU A 12 6.86 4.71 9.15
CA LEU A 12 6.79 3.76 8.03
C LEU A 12 5.40 3.74 7.40
N ASN A 13 4.34 3.66 8.21
CA ASN A 13 2.97 3.70 7.71
C ASN A 13 2.68 5.01 6.94
N ARG A 14 3.24 6.15 7.39
CA ARG A 14 3.13 7.43 6.67
C ARG A 14 3.89 7.39 5.35
N TYR A 15 5.13 6.92 5.34
CA TYR A 15 5.93 6.81 4.12
C TYR A 15 5.25 5.92 3.07
N ILE A 16 4.76 4.74 3.50
CA ILE A 16 4.08 3.81 2.59
C ILE A 16 2.81 4.46 2.01
N CYS A 17 2.02 5.15 2.85
CA CYS A 17 0.80 5.77 2.36
C CYS A 17 1.02 7.00 1.48
N VAL A 18 2.03 7.82 1.78
CA VAL A 18 2.23 9.12 1.10
C VAL A 18 3.13 9.02 -0.13
N ALA A 19 4.09 8.08 -0.14
CA ALA A 19 5.04 7.95 -1.25
C ALA A 19 4.79 6.66 -2.04
N VAL A 20 4.70 5.52 -1.36
CA VAL A 20 4.69 4.22 -2.02
C VAL A 20 3.37 3.96 -2.73
N LEU A 21 2.23 4.07 -2.04
CA LEU A 21 0.90 3.84 -2.64
C LEU A 21 0.60 4.78 -3.82
N PRO A 22 0.89 6.10 -3.77
CA PRO A 22 0.64 6.98 -4.91
C PRO A 22 1.54 6.68 -6.11
N LEU A 23 2.78 6.23 -5.89
CA LEU A 23 3.65 5.75 -6.98
C LEU A 23 3.08 4.49 -7.61
N LEU A 24 2.65 3.52 -6.79
CA LEU A 24 2.02 2.28 -7.27
C LEU A 24 0.74 2.55 -8.06
N SER A 25 -0.11 3.46 -7.57
CA SER A 25 -1.31 3.90 -8.27
C SER A 25 -0.97 4.58 -9.61
N LYS A 26 0.06 5.43 -9.65
CA LYS A 26 0.50 6.11 -10.88
C LYS A 26 1.06 5.15 -11.94
N TYR A 27 1.67 4.05 -11.52
CA TYR A 27 2.25 3.04 -12.41
C TYR A 27 1.37 1.78 -12.53
N SER A 28 0.10 1.83 -12.08
CA SER A 28 -0.81 0.67 -12.11
C SER A 28 -1.01 0.13 -13.52
N SER A 29 -1.08 1.00 -14.52
CA SER A 29 -1.18 0.62 -15.93
C SER A 29 0.05 -0.15 -16.45
N LEU A 30 1.25 0.14 -15.95
CA LEU A 30 2.47 -0.61 -16.29
C LEU A 30 2.57 -1.94 -15.53
N LEU A 31 1.98 -2.01 -14.35
CA LEU A 31 1.90 -3.22 -13.52
C LEU A 31 0.85 -4.20 -14.06
N CYS A 32 -0.23 -3.68 -14.62
CA CYS A 32 -1.30 -4.47 -15.24
C CYS A 32 -0.94 -4.98 -16.65
N ASP A 33 0.19 -4.54 -17.22
CA ASP A 33 0.67 -5.04 -18.50
C ASP A 33 0.94 -6.55 -18.40
N SER A 34 0.47 -7.33 -19.36
CA SER A 34 0.16 -8.77 -19.29
C SER A 34 1.37 -9.71 -19.28
N THR A 35 2.33 -9.52 -18.39
CA THR A 35 3.41 -10.47 -18.16
C THR A 35 3.05 -11.31 -16.94
N SER A 36 3.11 -12.64 -17.05
CA SER A 36 2.79 -13.59 -15.98
C SER A 36 3.53 -13.32 -14.66
N LEU A 37 4.78 -12.82 -14.72
CA LEU A 37 5.53 -12.35 -13.56
C LEU A 37 4.92 -11.11 -12.88
N ARG A 38 4.31 -10.21 -13.66
CA ARG A 38 3.66 -8.99 -13.13
C ARG A 38 2.33 -9.31 -12.45
N ILE A 39 1.62 -10.35 -12.88
CA ILE A 39 0.40 -10.81 -12.21
C ILE A 39 0.70 -11.26 -10.76
N GLY A 40 1.78 -12.03 -10.56
CA GLY A 40 2.19 -12.44 -9.20
C GLY A 40 2.68 -11.27 -8.33
N LEU A 41 3.33 -10.28 -8.94
CA LEU A 41 3.72 -9.03 -8.26
C LEU A 41 2.50 -8.20 -7.84
N VAL A 42 1.49 -8.11 -8.72
CA VAL A 42 0.23 -7.42 -8.43
C VAL A 42 -0.53 -8.13 -7.30
N ASP A 43 -0.59 -9.45 -7.30
CA ASP A 43 -1.22 -10.23 -6.23
C ASP A 43 -0.51 -10.04 -4.88
N GLY A 44 0.83 -10.15 -4.86
CA GLY A 44 1.64 -9.91 -3.65
C GLY A 44 1.53 -8.46 -3.15
N LEU A 45 1.46 -7.50 -4.06
CA LEU A 45 1.19 -6.11 -3.74
C LEU A 45 -0.20 -5.96 -3.11
N LEU A 46 -1.24 -6.51 -3.72
CA LEU A 46 -2.61 -6.44 -3.24
C LEU A 46 -2.72 -7.04 -1.84
N GLN A 47 -2.09 -8.19 -1.62
CA GLN A 47 -1.99 -8.86 -0.33
C GLN A 47 -1.28 -7.99 0.73
N GLY A 48 -0.19 -7.32 0.34
CA GLY A 48 0.57 -6.42 1.21
C GLY A 48 -0.23 -5.17 1.59
N VAL A 49 -0.86 -4.53 0.60
CA VAL A 49 -1.70 -3.34 0.78
C VAL A 49 -2.95 -3.66 1.60
N TYR A 50 -3.58 -4.82 1.37
CA TYR A 50 -4.71 -5.30 2.18
C TYR A 50 -4.30 -5.59 3.63
N SER A 51 -3.13 -6.21 3.84
CA SER A 51 -2.60 -6.44 5.19
C SER A 51 -2.29 -5.12 5.91
N LEU A 52 -1.75 -4.13 5.17
CA LEU A 52 -1.53 -2.78 5.69
C LEU A 52 -2.86 -2.13 6.08
N SER A 53 -3.92 -2.26 5.27
CA SER A 53 -5.26 -1.76 5.60
C SER A 53 -5.79 -2.27 6.95
N LYS A 54 -5.34 -3.46 7.39
CA LYS A 54 -5.73 -4.06 8.68
C LYS A 54 -4.81 -3.68 9.84
N ALA A 55 -3.72 -2.93 9.60
CA ALA A 55 -2.79 -2.54 10.65
C ALA A 55 -3.45 -1.60 11.67
N SER A 56 -3.33 -1.97 12.95
CA SER A 56 -3.72 -1.13 14.08
C SER A 56 -2.78 0.07 14.17
N GLY A 57 -3.34 1.29 14.13
CA GLY A 57 -2.55 2.54 14.19
C GLY A 57 -2.60 3.40 12.92
N LEU A 58 -3.32 2.98 11.87
CA LEU A 58 -3.54 3.84 10.71
C LEU A 58 -4.52 4.98 11.00
N THR A 59 -4.19 6.18 10.51
CA THR A 59 -5.12 7.31 10.49
C THR A 59 -6.17 7.13 9.39
N LYS A 60 -7.29 7.86 9.48
CA LYS A 60 -8.35 7.81 8.46
C LYS A 60 -7.83 8.14 7.06
N ALA A 61 -6.99 9.16 6.93
CA ALA A 61 -6.39 9.57 5.66
C ALA A 61 -5.51 8.47 5.03
N GLN A 62 -4.77 7.72 5.86
CA GLN A 62 -3.94 6.60 5.37
C GLN A 62 -4.79 5.45 4.84
N ARG A 63 -5.90 5.12 5.52
CA ARG A 63 -6.84 4.09 5.05
C ARG A 63 -7.50 4.48 3.73
N ASP A 64 -7.86 5.75 3.58
CA ASP A 64 -8.45 6.30 2.36
C ASP A 64 -7.47 6.17 1.17
N THR A 65 -6.20 6.51 1.40
CA THR A 65 -5.14 6.38 0.38
C THR A 65 -4.88 4.91 0.00
N ILE A 66 -4.96 4.00 0.96
CA ILE A 66 -4.88 2.54 0.72
C ILE A 66 -6.03 2.06 -0.15
N GLN A 67 -7.24 2.53 0.11
CA GLN A 67 -8.42 2.15 -0.65
C GLN A 67 -8.38 2.66 -2.09
N ASP A 68 -7.97 3.91 -2.30
CA ASP A 68 -7.80 4.50 -3.64
C ASP A 68 -6.77 3.71 -4.47
N CYS A 69 -5.64 3.34 -3.86
CA CYS A 69 -4.63 2.52 -4.51
C CYS A 69 -5.14 1.11 -4.88
N LEU A 70 -5.94 0.47 -4.02
CA LEU A 70 -6.54 -0.83 -4.34
C LEU A 70 -7.52 -0.73 -5.52
N LEU A 71 -8.30 0.35 -5.58
CA LEU A 71 -9.24 0.60 -6.69
C LEU A 71 -8.49 0.86 -8.00
N ALA A 72 -7.37 1.58 -7.98
CA ALA A 72 -6.58 1.88 -9.18
C ALA A 72 -5.78 0.69 -9.73
N VAL A 73 -5.55 -0.34 -8.91
CA VAL A 73 -4.83 -1.56 -9.31
C VAL A 73 -5.80 -2.67 -9.73
N CYS A 74 -7.02 -2.72 -9.16
CA CYS A 74 -8.05 -3.71 -9.49
C CYS A 74 -9.07 -3.25 -10.55
N GLY A 75 -9.17 -1.95 -10.81
CA GLY A 75 -10.07 -1.36 -11.81
C GLY A 75 -9.39 -1.17 -13.15
#